data_AF-A0A4R0Z1B2-F1
#
_entry.id   AF-A0A4R0Z1B2-F1
#
_cell.length_a   1.000
_cell.length_b   1.000
_cell.length_c   1.000
_cell.angle_alpha   90.00
_cell.angle_beta   90.00
_cell.angle_gamma   90.00
#
_symmetry.space_group_name_H-M   'P 1'
#
loop_
_entity.id
_entity.type
_entity.pdbx_description
1 polymer ?
#
loop_
_entity_poly.entity_id
_entity_poly.type
_entity_poly.pdbx_seq_one_letter_code
_entity_poly.pdbx_strand_id
1 'polypeptide(L)'
;MSQSVSVDHKEIERYLTTEVMEPNFGGDVWTTYQILDTNTTKNEVYVWALIQEYVQEGDRFEQGSGMSVPLVLYIDEDDESCTVQGHRSPRDGSYYPTDLWTLFPVHVQLAISPHPDGIVTKLHTEMEEKLSQSQQATD
;
A
#
# COMPACT_ATOMS: atom_id res chain seq x y z
N MET A 1 -16.13 -14.82 17.71
CA MET A 1 -14.86 -15.00 17.01
C MET A 1 -14.88 -14.03 15.85
N SER A 2 -14.02 -13.00 15.87
CA SER A 2 -13.91 -12.07 14.74
C SER A 2 -13.34 -12.86 13.56
N GLN A 3 -14.12 -13.03 12.51
CA GLN A 3 -13.63 -13.60 11.27
C GLN A 3 -12.82 -12.51 10.56
N SER A 4 -11.53 -12.74 10.40
CA SER A 4 -10.62 -11.91 9.62
C SER A 4 -10.61 -12.43 8.18
N VAL A 5 -10.51 -11.54 7.20
CA VAL A 5 -10.23 -11.91 5.81
C VAL A 5 -8.89 -12.63 5.77
N SER A 6 -8.79 -13.73 5.05
CA SER A 6 -7.51 -14.40 4.80
C SER A 6 -6.73 -13.57 3.78
N VAL A 7 -5.78 -12.76 4.27
CA VAL A 7 -5.04 -11.83 3.41
C VAL A 7 -3.82 -12.52 2.82
N ASP A 8 -3.78 -12.65 1.49
CA ASP A 8 -2.56 -13.01 0.77
C ASP A 8 -1.69 -11.76 0.58
N HIS A 9 -0.61 -11.68 1.36
CA HIS A 9 0.34 -10.58 1.29
C HIS A 9 1.04 -10.49 -0.08
N LYS A 10 1.29 -11.62 -0.75
CA LYS A 10 1.94 -11.59 -2.07
C LYS A 10 1.02 -10.99 -3.12
N GLU A 11 -0.27 -11.29 -3.03
CA GLU A 11 -1.27 -10.73 -3.93
C GLU A 11 -1.44 -9.23 -3.70
N ILE A 12 -1.51 -8.76 -2.44
CA ILE A 12 -1.54 -7.33 -2.14
C ILE A 12 -0.29 -6.64 -2.68
N GLU A 13 0.90 -7.19 -2.41
CA GLU A 13 2.15 -6.62 -2.89
C GLU A 13 2.18 -6.52 -4.42
N ARG A 14 1.81 -7.59 -5.12
CA ARG A 14 1.68 -7.61 -6.59
C ARG A 14 0.71 -6.54 -7.07
N TYR A 15 -0.48 -6.46 -6.49
CA TYR A 15 -1.50 -5.50 -6.91
C TYR A 15 -1.04 -4.04 -6.68
N LEU A 16 -0.44 -3.76 -5.52
CA LEU A 16 0.06 -2.41 -5.22
C LEU A 16 1.20 -1.98 -6.16
N THR A 17 2.06 -2.91 -6.60
CA THR A 17 3.15 -2.59 -7.53
C THR A 17 2.69 -2.48 -8.98
N THR A 18 1.61 -3.15 -9.39
CA THR A 18 1.20 -3.19 -10.81
C THR A 18 -0.03 -2.35 -11.15
N GLU A 19 -0.96 -2.14 -10.21
CA GLU A 19 -2.29 -1.58 -10.54
C GLU A 19 -2.58 -0.20 -9.94
N VAL A 20 -1.79 0.28 -8.99
CA VAL A 20 -2.09 1.54 -8.26
C VAL A 20 -1.37 2.74 -8.84
N MET A 21 -0.12 2.56 -9.27
CA MET A 21 0.72 3.63 -9.80
C MET A 21 1.51 3.11 -10.99
N GLU A 22 1.55 3.88 -12.08
CA GLU A 22 2.43 3.62 -13.21
C GLU A 22 3.75 4.39 -13.02
N PRO A 23 4.91 3.81 -13.41
CA PRO A 23 6.19 4.51 -13.39
C PRO A 23 6.20 5.64 -14.43
N ASN A 24 6.74 6.80 -14.06
CA ASN A 24 6.78 7.99 -14.91
C ASN A 24 8.17 8.27 -15.53
N PHE A 25 9.21 7.65 -15.00
CA PHE A 25 10.61 7.85 -15.38
C PHE A 25 11.26 6.58 -15.93
N GLY A 26 10.45 5.52 -16.16
CA GLY A 26 10.93 4.24 -16.70
C GLY A 26 11.65 3.38 -15.66
N GLY A 27 11.44 3.65 -14.38
CA GLY A 27 11.91 2.81 -13.27
C GLY A 27 10.95 1.68 -12.93
N ASP A 28 11.32 0.90 -11.94
CA ASP A 28 10.47 -0.15 -11.36
C ASP A 28 9.69 0.40 -10.17
N VAL A 29 8.44 -0.05 -10.01
CA VAL A 29 7.59 0.32 -8.87
C VAL A 29 7.80 -0.67 -7.73
N TRP A 30 8.12 -0.14 -6.55
CA TRP A 30 8.29 -0.88 -5.31
C TRP A 30 7.22 -0.48 -4.31
N THR A 31 6.88 -1.38 -3.39
CA THR A 31 5.92 -1.10 -2.32
C THR A 31 6.33 -1.67 -0.96
N THR A 32 5.98 -0.91 0.08
CA THR A 32 5.83 -1.38 1.45
C THR A 32 4.50 -0.89 1.98
N TYR A 33 3.85 -1.67 2.84
CA TYR A 33 2.52 -1.34 3.32
C TYR A 33 2.25 -1.92 4.69
N GLN A 34 1.31 -1.31 5.40
CA GLN A 34 0.78 -1.81 6.66
C GLN A 34 -0.72 -2.06 6.52
N ILE A 35 -1.16 -3.27 6.84
CA ILE A 35 -2.58 -3.56 7.03
C ILE A 35 -3.04 -2.88 8.31
N LEU A 36 -4.06 -2.03 8.20
CA LEU A 36 -4.65 -1.26 9.30
C LEU A 36 -5.82 -2.01 9.90
N ASP A 37 -6.65 -2.63 9.06
CA ASP A 37 -7.77 -3.48 9.46
C ASP A 37 -8.32 -4.28 8.26
N THR A 38 -9.20 -5.24 8.53
CA THR A 38 -9.95 -6.01 7.50
C THR A 38 -11.44 -6.03 7.83
N ASN A 39 -12.30 -6.04 6.81
CA ASN A 39 -13.74 -6.15 6.94
C ASN A 39 -14.28 -7.30 6.10
N THR A 40 -14.57 -8.43 6.74
CA THR A 40 -15.15 -9.62 6.11
C THR A 40 -16.57 -9.44 5.60
N THR A 41 -17.34 -8.49 6.15
CA THR A 41 -18.71 -8.26 5.64
C THR A 41 -18.70 -7.53 4.30
N LYS A 42 -17.67 -6.72 4.07
CA LYS A 42 -17.52 -5.90 2.87
C LYS A 42 -16.45 -6.42 1.91
N ASN A 43 -15.73 -7.48 2.29
CA ASN A 43 -14.50 -7.94 1.64
C ASN A 43 -13.52 -6.78 1.38
N GLU A 44 -13.27 -5.98 2.41
CA GLU A 44 -12.35 -4.83 2.33
C GLU A 44 -11.10 -5.07 3.17
N VAL A 45 -9.94 -4.68 2.65
CA VAL A 45 -8.69 -4.58 3.41
C VAL A 45 -8.27 -3.12 3.40
N TYR A 46 -8.05 -2.55 4.57
CA TYR A 46 -7.60 -1.16 4.72
C TYR A 46 -6.09 -1.16 4.94
N VAL A 47 -5.35 -0.45 4.09
CA VAL A 47 -3.89 -0.38 4.18
C VAL A 47 -3.41 1.07 4.21
N TRP A 48 -2.25 1.31 4.81
CA TRP A 48 -1.41 2.44 4.46
C TRP A 48 -0.28 1.92 3.59
N ALA A 49 -0.15 2.45 2.37
CA ALA A 49 0.83 1.98 1.40
C ALA A 49 1.82 3.10 1.03
N LEU A 50 3.10 2.75 1.02
CA LEU A 50 4.16 3.48 0.33
C LEU A 50 4.39 2.77 -1.00
N ILE A 51 4.20 3.50 -2.10
CA ILE A 51 4.38 3.00 -3.47
C ILE A 51 5.30 3.99 -4.16
N GLN A 52 6.44 3.53 -4.64
CA GLN A 52 7.52 4.40 -5.09
C GLN A 52 8.22 3.78 -6.29
N GLU A 53 8.35 4.56 -7.35
CA GLU A 53 9.20 4.26 -8.49
C GLU A 53 10.66 4.51 -8.12
N TYR A 54 11.51 3.58 -8.52
CA TYR A 54 12.96 3.69 -8.43
C TYR A 54 13.60 3.44 -9.79
N VAL A 55 14.44 4.38 -10.22
CA VAL A 55 15.25 4.24 -11.44
C VAL A 55 16.64 3.76 -11.02
N GLN A 56 17.12 2.67 -11.63
CA GLN A 56 18.46 2.19 -11.36
C GLN A 56 19.49 2.99 -12.18
N GLU A 57 20.36 3.72 -11.48
CA GLU A 57 21.49 4.45 -12.05
C GLU A 57 22.81 3.85 -11.56
N GLY A 58 23.34 2.88 -12.31
CA GLY A 58 24.50 2.09 -11.88
C GLY A 58 24.17 1.27 -10.63
N ASP A 59 24.92 1.53 -9.55
CA ASP A 59 24.79 0.82 -8.26
C ASP A 59 23.81 1.51 -7.30
N ARG A 60 23.05 2.52 -7.76
CA ARG A 60 22.15 3.31 -6.93
C ARG A 60 20.73 3.28 -7.47
N PHE A 61 19.77 3.29 -6.55
CA PHE A 61 18.38 3.55 -6.84
C PHE A 61 18.08 5.03 -6.59
N GLU A 62 17.71 5.75 -7.65
CA GLU A 62 17.22 7.13 -7.56
C GLU A 62 15.69 7.11 -7.48
N GLN A 63 15.12 7.94 -6.60
CA GLN A 63 13.67 8.02 -6.41
C GLN A 63 13.00 8.75 -7.58
N GLY A 64 12.03 8.09 -8.20
CA GLY A 64 11.13 8.67 -9.20
C GLY A 64 9.81 9.13 -8.59
N SER A 65 8.70 8.85 -9.29
CA SER A 65 7.35 9.15 -8.81
C SER A 65 6.94 8.28 -7.61
N GLY A 66 6.11 8.80 -6.70
CA GLY A 66 5.70 8.02 -5.54
C GLY A 66 4.55 8.63 -4.75
N MET A 67 3.96 7.79 -3.90
CA MET A 67 2.85 8.15 -3.03
C MET A 67 2.89 7.37 -1.72
N SER A 68 2.44 8.02 -0.65
CA SER A 68 2.25 7.42 0.68
C SER A 68 0.85 7.75 1.15
N VAL A 69 -0.08 6.81 0.99
CA VAL A 69 -1.52 7.08 1.14
C VAL A 69 -2.26 5.90 1.78
N PRO A 70 -3.39 6.15 2.44
CA PRO A 70 -4.29 5.09 2.83
C PRO A 70 -5.12 4.62 1.63
N LEU A 71 -5.33 3.30 1.53
CA LEU A 71 -6.13 2.68 0.48
C LEU A 71 -7.16 1.73 1.08
N VAL A 72 -8.32 1.65 0.43
CA VAL A 72 -9.26 0.55 0.58
C VAL A 72 -9.03 -0.41 -0.58
N LEU A 73 -8.68 -1.66 -0.30
CA LEU A 73 -8.58 -2.73 -1.28
C LEU A 73 -9.86 -3.57 -1.23
N TYR A 74 -10.45 -3.84 -2.39
CA TYR A 74 -11.59 -4.73 -2.53
C TYR A 74 -11.10 -6.13 -2.87
N ILE A 75 -11.47 -7.09 -2.05
CA ILE A 75 -11.04 -8.49 -2.16
C ILE A 75 -12.21 -9.32 -2.69
N ASP A 76 -11.88 -10.30 -3.52
CA ASP A 76 -12.75 -11.45 -3.76
C ASP A 76 -12.11 -12.67 -3.10
N GLU A 77 -12.81 -13.26 -2.14
CA GLU A 77 -12.44 -14.52 -1.51
C GLU A 77 -13.30 -15.61 -2.14
N ASP A 78 -12.68 -16.47 -2.94
CA ASP A 78 -13.25 -17.78 -3.26
C ASP A 78 -12.61 -18.86 -2.36
N ASP A 79 -13.15 -20.07 -2.37
CA ASP A 79 -12.71 -21.16 -1.48
C ASP A 79 -11.21 -21.55 -1.67
N GLU A 80 -10.53 -21.05 -2.72
CA GLU A 80 -9.17 -21.45 -3.10
C GLU A 80 -8.18 -20.28 -3.26
N SER A 81 -8.66 -19.02 -3.34
CA SER A 81 -7.82 -17.85 -3.60
C SER A 81 -8.39 -16.53 -3.06
N CYS A 82 -7.48 -15.65 -2.67
CA CYS A 82 -7.75 -14.26 -2.26
C CYS A 82 -7.19 -13.36 -3.36
N THR A 83 -8.03 -12.59 -4.04
CA THR A 83 -7.63 -11.73 -5.16
C THR A 83 -8.04 -10.28 -4.92
N VAL A 84 -7.18 -9.32 -5.28
CA VAL A 84 -7.54 -7.90 -5.20
C VAL A 84 -8.22 -7.48 -6.50
N GLN A 85 -9.50 -7.10 -6.41
CA GLN A 85 -10.34 -6.73 -7.55
C GLN A 85 -10.28 -5.24 -7.89
N GLY A 86 -9.85 -4.42 -6.95
CA GLY A 86 -9.94 -2.97 -7.08
C GLY A 86 -9.42 -2.23 -5.86
N HIS A 87 -9.25 -0.93 -5.99
CA HIS A 87 -8.91 -0.06 -4.88
C HIS A 87 -9.65 1.28 -4.92
N ARG A 88 -9.69 1.96 -3.76
CA ARG A 88 -9.98 3.40 -3.67
C ARG A 88 -8.97 4.10 -2.80
N SER A 89 -8.53 5.27 -3.26
CA SER A 89 -7.79 6.24 -2.47
C SER A 89 -8.68 7.45 -2.13
N PRO A 90 -8.40 8.14 -1.01
CA PRO A 90 -8.90 9.49 -0.81
C PRO A 90 -8.44 10.41 -1.94
N ARG A 91 -9.29 11.35 -2.33
CA ARG A 91 -8.92 12.44 -3.24
C ARG A 91 -8.06 13.47 -2.51
N ASP A 92 -7.24 14.17 -3.28
CA ASP A 92 -6.32 15.18 -2.75
C ASP A 92 -7.03 16.46 -2.26
N GLY A 93 -6.27 17.25 -1.49
CA GLY A 93 -6.65 18.60 -1.09
C GLY A 93 -7.83 18.63 -0.13
N SER A 94 -8.78 19.54 -0.35
CA SER A 94 -9.91 19.77 0.56
C SER A 94 -10.88 18.59 0.66
N TYR A 95 -10.82 17.63 -0.27
CA TYR A 95 -11.65 16.43 -0.24
C TYR A 95 -11.08 15.33 0.66
N TYR A 96 -9.77 15.36 0.93
CA TYR A 96 -9.07 14.31 1.67
C TYR A 96 -9.72 14.00 3.02
N PRO A 97 -10.04 15.00 3.89
CA PRO A 97 -10.67 14.69 5.16
C PRO A 97 -12.00 13.97 4.96
N THR A 98 -12.90 14.48 4.12
CA THR A 98 -14.21 13.89 3.85
C THR A 98 -14.11 12.46 3.33
N ASP A 99 -13.13 12.18 2.48
CA ASP A 99 -12.91 10.83 1.96
C ASP A 99 -12.42 9.87 3.06
N LEU A 100 -11.55 10.34 3.98
CA LEU A 100 -11.19 9.53 5.15
C LEU A 100 -12.42 9.13 5.97
N TRP A 101 -13.32 10.08 6.24
CA TRP A 101 -14.54 9.84 7.02
C TRP A 101 -15.51 8.85 6.36
N THR A 102 -15.49 8.75 5.03
CA THR A 102 -16.45 7.95 4.27
C THR A 102 -15.91 6.58 3.84
N LEU A 103 -14.61 6.48 3.56
CA LEU A 103 -13.98 5.28 3.04
C LEU A 103 -13.54 4.31 4.15
N PHE A 104 -13.13 4.83 5.32
CA PHE A 104 -12.50 4.02 6.36
C PHE A 104 -13.40 3.89 7.58
N PRO A 105 -13.31 2.80 8.36
CA PRO A 105 -13.98 2.71 9.65
C PRO A 105 -13.31 3.63 10.68
N VAL A 106 -14.08 4.08 11.69
CA VAL A 106 -13.66 5.13 12.63
C VAL A 106 -12.32 4.85 13.32
N HIS A 107 -12.03 3.61 13.72
CA HIS A 107 -10.74 3.28 14.35
C HIS A 107 -9.57 3.36 13.38
N VAL A 108 -9.76 3.02 12.11
CA VAL A 108 -8.74 3.22 11.07
C VAL A 108 -8.54 4.71 10.80
N GLN A 109 -9.62 5.50 10.72
CA GLN A 109 -9.53 6.96 10.57
C GLN A 109 -8.66 7.58 11.67
N LEU A 110 -8.85 7.17 12.92
CA LEU A 110 -8.07 7.64 14.07
C LEU A 110 -6.60 7.21 14.00
N ALA A 111 -6.30 6.07 13.38
CA ALA A 111 -4.93 5.59 13.21
C ALA A 111 -4.15 6.37 12.13
N ILE A 112 -4.84 7.00 11.18
CA ILE A 112 -4.22 7.63 9.99
C ILE A 112 -4.38 9.15 9.90
N SER A 113 -5.14 9.78 10.81
CA SER A 113 -5.40 11.22 10.82
C SER A 113 -4.71 11.91 12.02
N PRO A 114 -4.07 13.08 11.84
CA PRO A 114 -3.97 13.85 10.59
C PRO A 114 -2.96 13.28 9.57
N HIS A 115 -1.92 12.59 10.05
CA HIS A 115 -0.97 11.82 9.25
C HIS A 115 -0.20 10.88 10.19
N PRO A 116 0.01 9.60 9.85
CA PRO A 116 0.63 8.64 10.77
C PRO A 116 2.15 8.59 10.60
N ASP A 117 2.87 9.60 11.09
CA ASP A 117 4.34 9.74 10.95
C ASP A 117 5.11 8.45 11.32
N GLY A 118 4.66 7.74 12.36
CA GLY A 118 5.27 6.48 12.78
C GLY A 118 5.11 5.34 11.77
N ILE A 119 3.94 5.24 11.12
CA ILE A 119 3.71 4.25 10.06
C ILE A 119 4.56 4.61 8.85
N VAL A 120 4.55 5.89 8.45
CA VAL A 120 5.31 6.36 7.29
C VAL A 120 6.80 6.11 7.46
N THR A 121 7.37 6.50 8.61
CA THR A 121 8.79 6.26 8.92
C THR A 121 9.13 4.77 8.83
N LYS A 122 8.30 3.91 9.43
CA LYS A 122 8.48 2.46 9.38
C LYS A 122 8.51 1.93 7.94
N LEU A 123 7.55 2.34 7.12
CA LEU A 123 7.45 1.86 5.73
C LEU A 123 8.61 2.32 4.86
N HIS A 124 9.15 3.52 5.10
CA HIS A 124 10.38 3.97 4.44
C HIS A 124 11.59 3.13 4.85
N THR A 125 11.75 2.83 6.14
CA THR A 125 12.83 1.94 6.60
C THR A 125 12.72 0.55 5.99
N GLU A 126 11.53 -0.05 5.95
CA GLU A 126 11.31 -1.34 5.30
C GLU A 126 11.62 -1.30 3.80
N MET A 127 11.33 -0.17 3.13
CA MET A 127 11.64 0.00 1.71
C MET A 127 13.15 0.04 1.47
N GLU A 128 13.89 0.79 2.29
CA GLU A 128 15.36 0.86 2.23
C GLU A 128 16.00 -0.52 2.43
N GLU A 129 15.48 -1.33 3.36
CA GLU A 129 15.92 -2.70 3.58
C GLU A 129 15.66 -3.59 2.35
N LYS A 130 14.46 -3.52 1.76
CA LYS A 130 14.11 -4.28 0.54
C LYS A 130 15.02 -3.94 -0.64
N LEU A 131 15.28 -2.65 -0.87
CA LEU A 131 16.17 -2.20 -1.94
C LEU A 131 17.61 -2.68 -1.70
N SER A 132 18.11 -2.56 -0.46
CA SER A 132 19.46 -3.01 -0.11
C SER A 132 19.64 -4.51 -0.32
N GLN A 133 18.65 -5.33 0.03
CA GLN A 133 18.68 -6.78 -0.20
C GLN A 133 18.65 -7.12 -1.69
N SER A 134 17.90 -6.36 -2.50
CA SER A 134 17.84 -6.56 -3.95
C SER A 134 19.19 -6.31 -4.63
N GLN A 135 19.94 -5.30 -4.17
CA GLN A 135 21.28 -5.01 -4.72
C GLN A 135 22.26 -6.15 -4.41
N GLN A 136 22.24 -6.66 -3.18
CA GLN A 136 23.11 -7.76 -2.75
C GLN A 136 22.83 -9.09 -3.43
N ALA A 137 21.62 -9.31 -3.94
CA ALA A 137 21.26 -10.54 -4.65
C ALA A 137 21.75 -10.57 -6.11
N THR A 138 22.23 -9.43 -6.64
CA THR A 138 22.66 -9.28 -8.03
C THR A 138 24.19 -9.38 -8.20
N ASP A 139 24.94 -9.36 -7.10
CA ASP A 139 26.40 -9.58 -7.02
C ASP A 139 26.78 -11.06 -6.85
#